data_AF-A0A819W910-F1
#
_entry.id   AF-A0A819W910-F1
#
_cell.length_a   1.000
_cell.length_b   1.000
_cell.length_c   1.000
_cell.angle_alpha   90.00
_cell.angle_beta   90.00
_cell.angle_gamma   90.00
#
_symmetry.space_group_name_H-M   'P 1'
#
loop_
_entity.id
_entity.type
_entity.pdbx_description
1 polymer ?
#
loop_
_entity_poly.entity_id
_entity_poly.type
_entity_poly.pdbx_seq_one_letter_code
_entity_poly.pdbx_strand_id
1 'polypeptide(L)'
;MALLVFISLLISRSKTIPFTFTQLLTTISKGSSTSGTSSLNTTQCIADPDWIYNMHQWTYKKGPHSQGSQDLYLEKIFQVISPTNKYFVEFGFNEPNYSTKGSGANTHNLYEKGWRGLLLDGAHENKMINLKKYYLFANNIASIFAENNVPKEPDFISCDMDSHDLWVFRSILQAGYRPRIITTEFNTNYHITDALTLLDPTINCSDSLPKNFRFQFQGCAWGASAGALRIVAEAHGYTMVGRVSVLDLIWMRNDLLKDCFRIPPFEWFFRNVRIGTLHHRLVSSPDVLTQIVDYATYVRTLSIGKSNAAARAILKSRNLSCFQNVKRFL
;
A
#
# COMPACT_ATOMS: atom_id res chain seq x y z
N MET A 1 -23.66 -47.41 -15.93
CA MET A 1 -24.17 -46.94 -17.22
C MET A 1 -25.46 -46.16 -16.94
N ALA A 2 -25.37 -44.83 -17.13
CA ALA A 2 -26.42 -43.81 -17.27
C ALA A 2 -27.77 -43.92 -16.51
N LEU A 3 -28.06 -42.93 -15.65
CA LEU A 3 -29.08 -41.89 -15.84
C LEU A 3 -28.96 -40.84 -14.70
N LEU A 4 -28.34 -39.67 -14.85
CA LEU A 4 -28.80 -38.41 -15.44
C LEU A 4 -30.03 -37.73 -14.77
N VAL A 5 -29.75 -36.49 -14.35
CA VAL A 5 -30.56 -35.25 -14.26
C VAL A 5 -31.12 -34.75 -12.92
N PHE A 6 -30.75 -33.47 -12.67
CA PHE A 6 -31.30 -32.42 -11.79
C PHE A 6 -30.79 -32.34 -10.35
N ILE A 7 -29.87 -31.38 -10.10
CA ILE A 7 -30.19 -30.10 -9.44
C ILE A 7 -29.14 -29.06 -9.88
N SER A 8 -29.61 -28.06 -10.62
CA SER A 8 -28.95 -26.79 -10.87
C SER A 8 -29.26 -25.80 -9.73
N LEU A 9 -28.42 -24.77 -9.59
CA LEU A 9 -28.57 -23.56 -8.78
C LEU A 9 -28.23 -23.66 -7.27
N LEU A 10 -27.01 -23.26 -6.94
CA LEU A 10 -26.71 -22.48 -5.72
C LEU A 10 -25.58 -21.47 -6.03
N ILE A 11 -25.88 -20.54 -6.95
CA ILE A 11 -25.26 -19.22 -6.98
C ILE A 11 -26.33 -18.27 -6.44
N SER A 12 -26.12 -17.73 -5.24
CA SER A 12 -26.57 -16.41 -4.78
C SER A 12 -26.59 -16.37 -3.25
N ARG A 13 -26.11 -15.24 -2.72
CA ARG A 13 -26.19 -14.75 -1.33
C ARG A 13 -24.99 -15.01 -0.42
N SER A 14 -23.82 -14.56 -0.86
CA SER A 14 -22.83 -14.01 0.08
C SER A 14 -23.39 -12.70 0.64
N LYS A 15 -24.02 -12.76 1.81
CA LYS A 15 -24.35 -11.57 2.60
C LYS A 15 -23.04 -11.00 3.14
N THR A 16 -22.66 -9.85 2.61
CA THR A 16 -21.64 -8.97 3.20
C THR A 16 -22.07 -8.60 4.62
N ILE A 17 -21.30 -9.06 5.61
CA ILE A 17 -21.46 -8.63 7.00
C ILE A 17 -20.75 -7.28 7.14
N PRO A 18 -21.42 -6.20 7.53
CA PRO A 18 -20.74 -4.93 7.81
C PRO A 18 -19.97 -5.07 9.12
N PHE A 19 -18.65 -5.01 9.06
CA PHE A 19 -17.79 -4.83 10.22
C PHE A 19 -18.07 -3.43 10.81
N THR A 20 -18.79 -3.38 11.92
CA THR A 20 -19.01 -2.14 12.69
C THR A 20 -17.99 -2.09 13.83
N PHE A 21 -17.27 -0.98 13.92
CA PHE A 21 -16.05 -0.78 14.71
C PHE A 21 -16.30 -0.52 16.21
N THR A 22 -17.37 -1.07 16.80
CA THR A 22 -17.90 -0.55 18.10
C THR A 22 -17.97 -1.56 19.25
N GLN A 23 -17.18 -2.64 19.25
CA GLN A 23 -17.15 -3.58 20.38
C GLN A 23 -15.72 -3.99 20.79
N LEU A 24 -14.84 -3.03 21.05
CA LEU A 24 -13.58 -3.31 21.73
C LEU A 24 -13.25 -2.29 22.83
N LEU A 25 -14.21 -1.97 23.68
CA LEU A 25 -13.99 -1.27 24.94
C LEU A 25 -14.98 -1.79 25.98
N THR A 26 -14.67 -2.92 26.63
CA THR A 26 -15.14 -3.28 27.99
C THR A 26 -14.70 -4.70 28.35
N THR A 27 -13.43 -4.88 28.74
CA THR A 27 -13.05 -5.87 29.76
C THR A 27 -11.62 -5.60 30.26
N ILE A 28 -11.46 -4.50 31.01
CA ILE A 28 -10.34 -4.35 31.94
C ILE A 28 -10.94 -3.92 33.28
N SER A 29 -11.29 -4.90 34.11
CA SER A 29 -11.14 -4.79 35.57
C SER A 29 -11.52 -6.12 36.21
N LYS A 30 -10.53 -6.89 36.65
CA LYS A 30 -10.49 -7.59 37.94
C LYS A 30 -9.18 -8.34 38.02
N GLY A 31 -8.21 -7.69 38.66
CA GLY A 31 -6.99 -8.34 39.11
C GLY A 31 -7.31 -9.30 40.26
N SER A 32 -6.67 -10.46 40.22
CA SER A 32 -6.45 -11.31 41.37
C SER A 32 -4.96 -11.63 41.40
N SER A 33 -4.32 -11.20 42.47
CA SER A 33 -2.91 -11.40 42.79
C SER A 33 -2.63 -12.85 43.19
N THR A 34 -1.74 -13.52 42.46
CA THR A 34 -0.95 -14.64 43.00
C THR A 34 0.50 -14.48 42.56
N SER A 35 1.35 -14.31 43.57
CA SER A 35 2.80 -14.25 43.48
C SER A 35 3.34 -15.63 43.12
N GLY A 36 3.74 -15.81 41.87
CA GLY A 36 4.58 -16.91 41.42
C GLY A 36 5.77 -16.33 40.67
N THR A 37 6.95 -16.39 41.27
CA THR A 37 8.22 -16.09 40.61
C THR A 37 8.49 -17.15 39.55
N SER A 38 7.91 -16.98 38.36
CA SER A 38 8.41 -17.63 37.15
C SER A 38 9.47 -16.71 36.55
N SER A 39 10.71 -17.15 36.55
CA SER A 39 11.77 -16.58 35.73
C SER A 39 11.29 -16.60 34.27
N LEU A 40 10.79 -15.47 33.79
CA LEU A 40 10.58 -15.25 32.36
C LEU A 40 11.96 -15.40 31.71
N ASN A 41 12.16 -16.52 31.02
CA ASN A 41 13.24 -16.63 30.05
C ASN A 41 13.01 -15.51 29.04
N THR A 42 13.67 -14.38 29.24
CA THR A 42 13.76 -13.32 28.24
C THR A 42 14.52 -13.92 27.09
N THR A 43 13.80 -14.39 26.07
CA THR A 43 14.36 -14.75 24.78
C THR A 43 14.98 -13.47 24.23
N GLN A 44 16.27 -13.26 24.52
CA GLN A 44 17.03 -12.13 24.04
C GLN A 44 16.97 -12.15 22.52
N CYS A 45 16.52 -11.05 21.92
CA CYS A 45 16.40 -11.02 20.47
C CYS A 45 17.78 -11.11 19.82
N ILE A 46 17.89 -12.04 18.87
CA ILE A 46 19.11 -12.20 18.04
C ILE A 46 19.37 -10.91 17.25
N ALA A 47 18.31 -10.21 16.83
CA ALA A 47 18.41 -8.91 16.18
C ALA A 47 18.40 -7.77 17.20
N ASP A 48 19.19 -6.73 16.92
CA ASP A 48 19.19 -5.45 17.62
C ASP A 48 17.76 -4.89 17.79
N PRO A 49 17.26 -4.69 19.02
CA PRO A 49 15.95 -4.08 19.28
C PRO A 49 15.67 -2.77 18.52
N ASP A 50 16.71 -1.96 18.29
CA ASP A 50 16.62 -0.63 17.67
C ASP A 50 16.86 -0.66 16.14
N TRP A 51 16.84 -1.85 15.51
CA TRP A 51 17.16 -1.99 14.09
C TRP A 51 16.28 -1.14 13.16
N ILE A 52 15.02 -0.86 13.52
CA ILE A 52 14.11 0.01 12.74
C ILE A 52 14.57 1.47 12.80
N TYR A 53 14.94 1.96 13.98
CA TYR A 53 15.52 3.29 14.17
C TYR A 53 16.80 3.43 13.36
N ASN A 54 17.67 2.42 13.47
CA ASN A 54 18.96 2.38 12.78
C ASN A 54 18.77 2.31 11.26
N MET A 55 17.83 1.52 10.76
CA MET A 55 17.54 1.43 9.31
C MET A 55 17.06 2.76 8.72
N HIS A 56 16.31 3.57 9.48
CA HIS A 56 15.75 4.82 8.96
C HIS A 56 16.80 5.84 8.51
N GLN A 57 18.05 5.72 8.99
CA GLN A 57 19.17 6.54 8.54
C GLN A 57 19.44 6.44 7.02
N TRP A 58 18.91 5.41 6.35
CA TRP A 58 19.04 5.20 4.91
C TRP A 58 17.95 5.87 4.07
N THR A 59 16.97 6.53 4.70
CA THR A 59 15.83 7.14 3.99
C THR A 59 16.23 8.06 2.82
N TYR A 60 17.36 8.76 2.91
CA TYR A 60 17.88 9.63 1.84
C TYR A 60 19.14 9.09 1.15
N LYS A 61 19.53 7.84 1.42
CA LYS A 61 20.62 7.20 0.68
C LYS A 61 20.13 6.72 -0.69
N LYS A 62 21.08 6.41 -1.57
CA LYS A 62 20.82 5.72 -2.83
C LYS A 62 21.24 4.26 -2.69
N GLY A 63 20.32 3.35 -2.99
CA GLY A 63 20.59 1.92 -3.11
C GLY A 63 21.24 1.58 -4.46
N PRO A 64 21.63 0.31 -4.64
CA PRO A 64 22.29 -0.15 -5.85
C PRO A 64 21.41 -0.11 -7.11
N HIS A 65 20.10 -0.41 -7.01
CA HIS A 65 19.24 -0.57 -8.19
C HIS A 65 17.96 0.29 -8.15
N SER A 66 17.18 0.19 -7.08
CA SER A 66 15.93 0.91 -6.85
C SER A 66 16.06 2.43 -6.96
N GLN A 67 14.98 3.14 -7.27
CA GLN A 67 14.97 4.60 -7.44
C GLN A 67 15.58 5.35 -6.25
N GLY A 68 15.28 4.92 -5.03
CA GLY A 68 15.80 5.46 -3.77
C GLY A 68 16.69 4.44 -3.05
N SER A 69 16.33 4.12 -1.81
CA SER A 69 17.02 3.14 -0.96
C SER A 69 16.17 1.90 -0.64
N GLN A 70 15.12 1.62 -1.42
CA GLN A 70 14.21 0.49 -1.20
C GLN A 70 14.98 -0.82 -1.05
N ASP A 71 15.99 -1.06 -1.90
CA ASP A 71 16.85 -2.26 -1.81
C ASP A 71 17.53 -2.42 -0.43
N LEU A 72 18.03 -1.31 0.13
CA LEU A 72 18.75 -1.33 1.42
C LEU A 72 17.80 -1.69 2.55
N TYR A 73 16.59 -1.13 2.52
CA TYR A 73 15.55 -1.47 3.49
C TYR A 73 15.13 -2.93 3.37
N LEU A 74 14.83 -3.41 2.16
CA LEU A 74 14.40 -4.79 1.93
C LEU A 74 15.50 -5.77 2.35
N GLU A 75 16.76 -5.48 2.03
CA GLU A 75 17.90 -6.29 2.47
C GLU A 75 17.97 -6.40 3.99
N LYS A 76 17.91 -5.28 4.71
CA LYS A 76 17.96 -5.30 6.19
C LYS A 76 16.76 -6.00 6.80
N ILE A 77 15.56 -5.76 6.26
CA ILE A 77 14.34 -6.39 6.74
C ILE A 77 14.45 -7.90 6.60
N PHE A 78 14.79 -8.42 5.41
CA PHE A 78 14.89 -9.86 5.20
C PHE A 78 16.10 -10.50 5.87
N GLN A 79 17.15 -9.75 6.23
CA GLN A 79 18.18 -10.22 7.17
C GLN A 79 17.62 -10.46 8.58
N VAL A 80 16.68 -9.63 9.04
CA VAL A 80 16.10 -9.73 10.39
C VAL A 80 15.01 -10.80 10.47
N ILE A 81 14.10 -10.84 9.49
CA ILE A 81 12.92 -11.72 9.54
C ILE A 81 13.09 -13.04 8.76
N SER A 82 14.16 -13.18 7.95
CA SER A 82 14.37 -14.24 6.96
C SER A 82 13.24 -14.37 5.91
N PRO A 83 13.51 -14.59 4.62
CA PRO A 83 12.43 -14.87 3.65
C PRO A 83 11.81 -16.25 3.89
N THR A 84 10.57 -16.46 3.41
CA THR A 84 9.93 -17.78 3.39
C THR A 84 9.90 -18.39 2.00
N ASN A 85 9.37 -17.68 1.01
CA ASN A 85 9.14 -18.21 -0.34
C ASN A 85 9.94 -17.47 -1.42
N LYS A 86 10.61 -16.37 -1.08
CA LYS A 86 11.35 -15.49 -1.99
C LYS A 86 10.50 -15.05 -3.19
N TYR A 87 9.19 -14.91 -2.97
CA TYR A 87 8.23 -14.48 -3.98
C TYR A 87 7.95 -12.99 -3.84
N PHE A 88 8.14 -12.24 -4.92
CA PHE A 88 7.76 -10.82 -4.98
C PHE A 88 6.62 -10.57 -5.96
N VAL A 89 5.93 -9.45 -5.78
CA VAL A 89 5.13 -8.82 -6.83
C VAL A 89 5.56 -7.34 -6.93
N GLU A 90 5.71 -6.80 -8.13
CA GLU A 90 5.94 -5.37 -8.34
C GLU A 90 5.00 -4.81 -9.39
N PHE A 91 4.38 -3.68 -9.06
CA PHE A 91 3.57 -2.88 -9.97
C PHE A 91 4.44 -1.75 -10.53
N GLY A 92 4.09 -1.25 -11.71
CA GLY A 92 4.81 -0.15 -12.33
C GLY A 92 6.25 -0.50 -12.71
N PHE A 93 6.52 -1.77 -13.07
CA PHE A 93 7.82 -2.21 -13.58
C PHE A 93 8.09 -1.58 -14.96
N ASN A 94 8.39 -0.28 -14.96
CA ASN A 94 8.35 0.60 -16.13
C ASN A 94 9.54 0.43 -17.08
N GLU A 95 10.03 -0.79 -17.22
CA GLU A 95 11.15 -1.17 -18.06
C GLU A 95 10.94 -2.54 -18.71
N PRO A 96 11.52 -2.80 -19.90
CA PRO A 96 11.34 -4.08 -20.59
C PRO A 96 12.06 -5.26 -19.93
N ASN A 97 13.10 -5.00 -19.12
CA ASN A 97 13.84 -6.00 -18.34
C ASN A 97 14.79 -5.36 -17.31
N TYR A 98 15.37 -6.17 -16.43
CA TYR A 98 16.35 -5.71 -15.43
C TYR A 98 17.69 -5.23 -16.01
N SER A 99 18.02 -5.53 -17.27
CA SER A 99 19.28 -5.08 -17.89
C SER A 99 19.19 -3.69 -18.51
N THR A 100 17.97 -3.13 -18.62
CA THR A 100 17.78 -1.74 -19.04
C THR A 100 17.91 -0.79 -17.86
N LYS A 101 18.24 0.48 -18.13
CA LYS A 101 18.22 1.53 -17.11
C LYS A 101 16.84 2.20 -17.11
N GLY A 102 15.90 1.62 -16.38
CA GLY A 102 14.62 2.27 -16.05
C GLY A 102 14.74 3.31 -14.93
N SER A 103 13.62 3.57 -14.25
CA SER A 103 13.56 4.44 -13.06
C SER A 103 14.19 3.80 -11.80
N GLY A 104 14.35 2.46 -11.83
CA GLY A 104 14.96 1.64 -10.79
C GLY A 104 13.92 0.79 -10.07
N ALA A 105 13.70 -0.43 -10.57
CA ALA A 105 12.77 -1.39 -9.97
C ALA A 105 13.11 -1.74 -8.51
N ASN A 106 12.09 -1.79 -7.67
CA ASN A 106 12.19 -2.12 -6.25
C ASN A 106 12.59 -3.59 -6.02
N THR A 107 12.35 -4.47 -7.00
CA THR A 107 12.66 -5.91 -6.90
C THR A 107 13.99 -6.31 -7.54
N HIS A 108 14.75 -5.39 -8.14
CA HIS A 108 15.98 -5.71 -8.88
C HIS A 108 17.01 -6.44 -8.02
N ASN A 109 17.37 -5.91 -6.84
CA ASN A 109 18.33 -6.58 -5.94
C ASN A 109 17.82 -7.95 -5.46
N LEU A 110 16.50 -8.11 -5.28
CA LEU A 110 15.90 -9.40 -4.92
C LEU A 110 16.05 -10.39 -6.08
N TYR A 111 15.79 -9.96 -7.31
CA TYR A 111 15.91 -10.76 -8.52
C TYR A 111 17.33 -11.29 -8.73
N GLU A 112 18.35 -10.43 -8.55
CA GLU A 112 19.77 -10.85 -8.60
C GLU A 112 20.10 -11.89 -7.51
N LYS A 113 19.48 -11.77 -6.33
CA LYS A 113 19.60 -12.73 -5.21
C LYS A 113 18.74 -14.00 -5.38
N GLY A 114 18.23 -14.24 -6.60
CA GLY A 114 17.51 -15.46 -6.96
C GLY A 114 16.03 -15.47 -6.59
N TRP A 115 15.45 -14.34 -6.16
CA TRP A 115 14.00 -14.24 -5.94
C TRP A 115 13.26 -14.19 -7.26
N ARG A 116 12.04 -14.71 -7.30
CA ARG A 116 11.22 -14.73 -8.52
C ARG A 116 9.80 -14.31 -8.15
N GLY A 117 9.06 -13.81 -9.13
CA GLY A 117 7.80 -13.16 -8.80
C GLY A 117 6.99 -12.79 -10.03
N LEU A 118 5.99 -11.95 -9.81
CA LEU A 118 5.16 -11.38 -10.85
C LEU A 118 5.49 -9.89 -11.00
N LEU A 119 5.80 -9.48 -12.23
CA LEU A 119 5.97 -8.07 -12.56
C LEU A 119 4.75 -7.62 -13.37
N LEU A 120 4.20 -6.46 -13.05
CA LEU A 120 3.02 -5.90 -13.69
C LEU A 120 3.31 -4.48 -14.17
N ASP A 121 2.98 -4.18 -15.42
CA ASP A 121 3.12 -2.83 -15.97
C ASP A 121 2.04 -2.53 -17.02
N GLY A 122 1.68 -1.26 -17.22
CA GLY A 122 0.67 -0.85 -18.20
C GLY A 122 1.18 -0.85 -19.65
N ALA A 123 2.50 -0.80 -19.87
CA ALA A 123 3.12 -0.61 -21.18
C ALA A 123 3.99 -1.79 -21.62
N HIS A 124 4.66 -2.46 -20.69
CA HIS A 124 5.67 -3.49 -20.96
C HIS A 124 5.18 -4.92 -20.70
N GLU A 125 5.74 -5.87 -21.45
CA GLU A 125 5.59 -7.31 -21.24
C GLU A 125 6.92 -8.01 -21.53
N ASN A 126 7.23 -9.04 -20.74
CA ASN A 126 8.40 -9.87 -20.97
C ASN A 126 8.24 -11.23 -20.26
N LYS A 127 8.03 -12.29 -21.03
CA LYS A 127 7.81 -13.65 -20.51
C LYS A 127 9.01 -14.18 -19.73
N MET A 128 10.24 -13.78 -20.05
CA MET A 128 11.47 -14.32 -19.44
C MET A 128 11.64 -13.93 -17.97
N ILE A 129 11.02 -12.82 -17.56
CA ILE A 129 11.06 -12.30 -16.20
C ILE A 129 9.68 -12.28 -15.54
N ASN A 130 8.69 -12.95 -16.17
CA ASN A 130 7.30 -12.94 -15.75
C ASN A 130 6.69 -11.52 -15.61
N LEU A 131 7.03 -10.64 -16.55
CA LEU A 131 6.43 -9.32 -16.72
C LEU A 131 5.19 -9.41 -17.60
N LYS A 132 4.06 -8.96 -17.08
CA LYS A 132 2.77 -8.99 -17.75
C LYS A 132 2.21 -7.59 -17.91
N LYS A 133 1.62 -7.35 -19.08
CA LYS A 133 0.98 -6.08 -19.40
C LYS A 133 -0.45 -6.03 -18.87
N TYR A 134 -0.69 -5.24 -17.83
CA TYR A 134 -2.01 -5.04 -17.23
C TYR A 134 -2.21 -3.58 -16.79
N TYR A 135 -3.43 -3.07 -16.97
CA TYR A 135 -3.90 -1.93 -16.18
C TYR A 135 -4.55 -2.45 -14.90
N LEU A 136 -4.09 -1.95 -13.75
CA LEU A 136 -4.48 -2.45 -12.44
C LEU A 136 -5.56 -1.57 -11.83
N PHE A 137 -6.60 -2.20 -11.29
CA PHE A 137 -7.73 -1.56 -10.64
C PHE A 137 -8.18 -2.37 -9.43
N ALA A 138 -8.94 -1.72 -8.55
CA ALA A 138 -9.52 -2.33 -7.37
C ALA A 138 -10.34 -3.59 -7.69
N ASN A 139 -11.03 -3.63 -8.84
CA ASN A 139 -11.92 -4.72 -9.21
C ASN A 139 -11.24 -5.88 -9.97
N ASN A 140 -9.99 -5.75 -10.41
CA ASN A 140 -9.31 -6.78 -11.22
C ASN A 140 -8.05 -7.38 -10.56
N ILE A 141 -7.43 -6.68 -9.60
CA ILE A 141 -6.13 -7.12 -9.06
C ILE A 141 -6.20 -8.52 -8.42
N ALA A 142 -7.31 -8.84 -7.77
CA ALA A 142 -7.51 -10.15 -7.15
C ALA A 142 -7.56 -11.29 -8.17
N SER A 143 -8.20 -11.08 -9.33
CA SER A 143 -8.25 -12.10 -10.38
C SER A 143 -6.90 -12.24 -11.07
N ILE A 144 -6.20 -11.13 -11.34
CA ILE A 144 -4.83 -11.14 -11.88
C ILE A 144 -3.90 -11.96 -10.97
N PHE A 145 -3.98 -11.77 -9.65
CA PHE A 145 -3.16 -12.52 -8.70
C PHE A 145 -3.50 -14.02 -8.70
N ALA A 146 -4.79 -14.36 -8.76
CA ALA A 146 -5.22 -15.76 -8.84
C ALA A 146 -4.76 -16.44 -10.13
N GLU A 147 -4.93 -15.79 -11.28
CA GLU A 147 -4.53 -16.28 -12.61
C GLU A 147 -3.01 -16.50 -12.72
N ASN A 148 -2.22 -15.67 -12.03
CA ASN A 148 -0.76 -15.76 -12.03
C ASN A 148 -0.21 -16.57 -10.85
N ASN A 149 -1.07 -17.28 -10.11
CA ASN A 149 -0.70 -18.15 -8.99
C ASN A 149 0.16 -17.43 -7.92
N VAL A 150 -0.15 -16.15 -7.65
CA VAL A 150 0.51 -15.41 -6.57
C VAL A 150 0.19 -16.14 -5.25
N PRO A 151 1.19 -16.49 -4.42
CA PRO A 151 0.94 -17.15 -3.13
C PRO A 151 0.09 -16.23 -2.25
N LYS A 152 -0.70 -16.81 -1.33
CA LYS A 152 -1.50 -15.99 -0.41
C LYS A 152 -0.65 -15.16 0.55
N GLU A 153 0.57 -15.59 0.83
CA GLU A 153 1.52 -14.87 1.68
C GLU A 153 2.86 -14.66 0.96
N PRO A 154 2.94 -13.82 -0.09
CA PRO A 154 4.21 -13.53 -0.75
C PRO A 154 5.16 -12.83 0.24
N ASP A 155 6.46 -13.02 0.09
CA ASP A 155 7.41 -12.32 0.94
C ASP A 155 7.34 -10.80 0.74
N PHE A 156 7.15 -10.34 -0.50
CA PHE A 156 7.17 -8.91 -0.82
C PHE A 156 6.13 -8.51 -1.87
N ILE A 157 5.49 -7.35 -1.70
CA ILE A 157 4.74 -6.66 -2.76
C ILE A 157 5.17 -5.18 -2.79
N SER A 158 5.48 -4.67 -3.99
CA SER A 158 5.65 -3.25 -4.25
C SER A 158 4.40 -2.69 -4.95
N CYS A 159 3.64 -1.85 -4.25
CA CYS A 159 2.48 -1.14 -4.78
C CYS A 159 2.89 0.29 -5.18
N ASP A 160 3.43 0.41 -6.38
CA ASP A 160 3.89 1.68 -6.94
C ASP A 160 3.47 1.72 -8.41
N MET A 161 2.27 2.24 -8.67
CA MET A 161 1.73 2.41 -10.02
C MET A 161 1.76 3.86 -10.46
N ASP A 162 2.07 4.78 -9.54
CA ASP A 162 1.73 6.18 -9.63
C ASP A 162 0.23 6.29 -10.05
N SER A 163 -0.78 6.29 -9.16
CA SER A 163 -2.16 6.80 -9.44
C SER A 163 -3.18 6.60 -8.29
N HIS A 164 -3.96 5.52 -8.36
CA HIS A 164 -5.05 5.14 -7.46
C HIS A 164 -4.63 3.94 -6.60
N ASP A 165 -3.33 3.88 -6.27
CA ASP A 165 -2.60 2.80 -5.60
C ASP A 165 -3.31 2.29 -4.36
N LEU A 166 -3.87 3.22 -3.57
CA LEU A 166 -4.59 2.91 -2.34
C LEU A 166 -5.71 1.88 -2.56
N TRP A 167 -6.45 1.99 -3.67
CA TRP A 167 -7.59 1.13 -3.94
C TRP A 167 -7.16 -0.26 -4.37
N VAL A 168 -6.09 -0.36 -5.17
CA VAL A 168 -5.47 -1.63 -5.54
C VAL A 168 -4.86 -2.31 -4.31
N PHE A 169 -4.09 -1.57 -3.51
CA PHE A 169 -3.52 -2.01 -2.24
C PHE A 169 -4.59 -2.57 -1.31
N ARG A 170 -5.70 -1.84 -1.12
CA ARG A 170 -6.83 -2.30 -0.32
C ARG A 170 -7.43 -3.59 -0.87
N SER A 171 -7.67 -3.66 -2.18
CA SER A 171 -8.29 -4.83 -2.80
C SER A 171 -7.44 -6.10 -2.67
N ILE A 172 -6.11 -5.98 -2.73
CA ILE A 172 -5.19 -7.11 -2.46
C ILE A 172 -5.42 -7.66 -1.05
N LEU A 173 -5.43 -6.79 -0.05
CA LEU A 173 -5.60 -7.17 1.34
C LEU A 173 -7.01 -7.71 1.63
N GLN A 174 -8.05 -7.13 1.02
CA GLN A 174 -9.43 -7.61 1.10
C GLN A 174 -9.63 -8.98 0.44
N ALA A 175 -8.87 -9.30 -0.61
CA ALA A 175 -8.88 -10.61 -1.27
C ALA A 175 -8.12 -11.70 -0.49
N GLY A 176 -7.69 -11.39 0.74
CA GLY A 176 -7.05 -12.34 1.65
C GLY A 176 -5.57 -12.59 1.37
N TYR A 177 -4.93 -11.78 0.52
CA TYR A 177 -3.47 -11.80 0.41
C TYR A 177 -2.87 -11.12 1.64
N ARG A 178 -1.83 -11.73 2.20
CA ARG A 178 -1.12 -11.27 3.38
C ARG A 178 0.40 -11.22 3.14
N PRO A 179 0.89 -10.32 2.28
CA PRO A 179 2.33 -10.16 2.08
C PRO A 179 3.07 -9.97 3.40
N ARG A 180 4.31 -10.43 3.50
CA ARG A 180 5.10 -10.21 4.71
C ARG A 180 5.57 -8.77 4.80
N ILE A 181 6.01 -8.21 3.67
CA ILE A 181 6.40 -6.81 3.49
C ILE A 181 5.63 -6.21 2.30
N ILE A 182 5.18 -4.97 2.46
CA ILE A 182 4.54 -4.18 1.40
C ILE A 182 5.23 -2.81 1.32
N THR A 183 5.57 -2.36 0.12
CA THR A 183 5.84 -0.93 -0.12
C THR A 183 4.66 -0.27 -0.81
N THR A 184 4.41 0.99 -0.48
CA THR A 184 3.42 1.83 -1.16
C THR A 184 4.02 3.18 -1.45
N GLU A 185 3.94 3.67 -2.67
CA GLU A 185 4.30 5.05 -2.97
C GLU A 185 3.32 6.01 -2.30
N PHE A 186 3.81 7.11 -1.74
CA PHE A 186 2.98 8.14 -1.12
C PHE A 186 3.29 9.52 -1.66
N ASN A 187 2.24 10.33 -1.79
CA ASN A 187 2.35 11.69 -2.26
C ASN A 187 2.62 12.65 -1.09
N THR A 188 3.84 13.18 -1.07
CA THR A 188 4.34 14.15 -0.08
C THR A 188 3.73 15.54 -0.19
N ASN A 189 2.97 15.85 -1.25
CA ASN A 189 2.20 17.09 -1.34
C ASN A 189 1.07 17.15 -0.28
N TYR A 190 0.59 15.99 0.17
CA TYR A 190 -0.48 15.89 1.17
C TYR A 190 0.08 15.86 2.59
N HIS A 191 -0.65 16.48 3.53
CA HIS A 191 -0.28 16.40 4.94
C HIS A 191 -0.39 14.95 5.45
N ILE A 192 0.53 14.53 6.33
CA ILE A 192 0.61 13.13 6.80
C ILE A 192 -0.63 12.65 7.57
N THR A 193 -1.43 13.59 8.08
CA THR A 193 -2.67 13.31 8.82
C THR A 193 -3.91 13.32 7.93
N ASP A 194 -3.80 13.80 6.70
CA ASP A 194 -4.93 13.83 5.78
C ASP A 194 -5.07 12.44 5.14
N ALA A 195 -6.29 12.08 4.75
CA ALA A 195 -6.58 10.79 4.10
C ALA A 195 -6.95 10.98 2.62
N LEU A 196 -6.27 11.91 1.94
CA LEU A 196 -6.50 12.25 0.54
C LEU A 196 -5.94 11.17 -0.41
N THR A 197 -6.68 10.83 -1.46
CA THR A 197 -6.24 9.94 -2.54
C THR A 197 -7.05 10.20 -3.81
N LEU A 198 -6.49 9.86 -4.97
CA LEU A 198 -7.26 9.78 -6.22
C LEU A 198 -8.20 8.56 -6.21
N LEU A 199 -9.40 8.75 -6.74
CA LEU A 199 -10.42 7.74 -6.85
C LEU A 199 -10.08 6.75 -7.97
N ASP A 200 -10.10 5.46 -7.67
CA ASP A 200 -10.09 4.42 -8.69
C ASP A 200 -11.39 4.47 -9.52
N PRO A 201 -11.31 4.52 -10.86
CA PRO A 201 -12.46 4.69 -11.74
C PRO A 201 -13.48 3.53 -11.66
N THR A 202 -13.08 2.37 -11.14
CA THR A 202 -13.93 1.18 -11.01
C THR A 202 -14.77 1.19 -9.73
N ILE A 203 -14.50 2.06 -8.76
CA ILE A 203 -15.31 2.13 -7.53
C ILE A 203 -16.73 2.62 -7.81
N ASN A 204 -16.92 3.42 -8.86
CA ASN A 204 -18.23 3.91 -9.30
C ASN A 204 -18.87 3.08 -10.41
N CYS A 205 -18.10 2.22 -11.08
CA CYS A 205 -18.54 1.54 -12.29
C CYS A 205 -18.62 0.04 -12.04
N SER A 206 -19.85 -0.49 -12.09
CA SER A 206 -20.10 -1.94 -12.09
C SER A 206 -19.39 -2.59 -13.29
N ASP A 207 -18.36 -3.36 -12.97
CA ASP A 207 -17.70 -4.40 -13.77
C ASP A 207 -16.90 -4.00 -15.01
N SER A 208 -16.90 -2.72 -15.43
CA SER A 208 -16.06 -2.29 -16.56
C SER A 208 -15.59 -0.84 -16.43
N LEU A 209 -14.39 -0.56 -16.95
CA LEU A 209 -13.91 0.81 -17.09
C LEU A 209 -14.87 1.62 -17.97
N PRO A 210 -15.02 2.93 -17.71
CA PRO A 210 -15.73 3.80 -18.63
C PRO A 210 -15.20 3.62 -20.07
N LYS A 211 -16.09 3.52 -21.07
CA LYS A 211 -15.71 3.27 -22.48
C LYS A 211 -14.67 4.25 -23.04
N ASN A 212 -14.60 5.46 -22.49
CA ASN A 212 -13.66 6.51 -22.88
C ASN A 212 -12.60 6.79 -21.81
N PHE A 213 -12.38 5.87 -20.85
CA PHE A 213 -11.37 6.04 -19.83
C PHE A 213 -10.00 6.18 -20.48
N ARG A 214 -9.35 7.30 -20.19
CA ARG A 214 -7.95 7.52 -20.53
C ARG A 214 -7.23 7.81 -19.25
N PHE A 215 -6.20 7.02 -18.98
CA PHE A 215 -5.29 7.30 -17.89
C PHE A 215 -4.55 8.61 -18.20
N GLN A 216 -4.68 9.60 -17.33
CA GLN A 216 -4.13 10.94 -17.55
C GLN A 216 -3.45 11.41 -16.29
N PHE A 217 -2.15 11.65 -16.38
CA PHE A 217 -1.35 12.19 -15.29
C PHE A 217 -1.98 13.46 -14.69
N GLN A 218 -2.34 13.42 -13.40
CA GLN A 218 -3.02 14.52 -12.68
C GLN A 218 -2.04 15.48 -11.98
N GLY A 219 -0.78 15.53 -12.43
CA GLY A 219 0.22 16.40 -11.84
C GLY A 219 0.55 15.99 -10.40
N CYS A 220 0.81 16.98 -9.56
CA CYS A 220 1.15 16.81 -8.15
C CYS A 220 0.03 16.22 -7.27
N ALA A 221 -1.19 16.03 -7.79
CA ALA A 221 -2.31 15.45 -7.02
C ALA A 221 -2.32 13.91 -7.02
N TRP A 222 -1.42 13.32 -7.78
CA TRP A 222 -1.41 11.90 -8.08
C TRP A 222 -1.01 11.02 -6.89
N GLY A 223 -1.55 9.80 -6.78
CA GLY A 223 -1.27 8.91 -5.65
C GLY A 223 -2.14 9.15 -4.41
N ALA A 224 -1.60 8.76 -3.25
CA ALA A 224 -2.29 8.83 -1.97
C ALA A 224 -1.43 9.49 -0.88
N SER A 225 -2.07 10.16 0.05
CA SER A 225 -1.43 10.64 1.27
C SER A 225 -0.96 9.49 2.16
N ALA A 226 0.10 9.73 2.93
CA ALA A 226 0.61 8.76 3.90
C ALA A 226 -0.46 8.36 4.93
N GLY A 227 -1.32 9.30 5.35
CA GLY A 227 -2.42 9.03 6.26
C GLY A 227 -3.48 8.10 5.66
N ALA A 228 -3.82 8.25 4.37
CA ALA A 228 -4.76 7.34 3.71
C ALA A 228 -4.23 5.90 3.64
N LEU A 229 -2.94 5.74 3.29
CA LEU A 229 -2.27 4.44 3.21
C LEU A 229 -2.16 3.78 4.59
N ARG A 230 -1.86 4.56 5.64
CA ARG A 230 -1.84 4.10 7.04
C ARG A 230 -3.18 3.49 7.46
N ILE A 231 -4.31 4.14 7.13
CA ILE A 231 -5.65 3.63 7.46
C ILE A 231 -5.86 2.23 6.87
N VAL A 232 -5.45 2.00 5.62
CA VAL A 232 -5.56 0.68 4.98
C VAL A 232 -4.62 -0.31 5.66
N ALA A 233 -3.35 0.02 5.82
CA ALA A 233 -2.34 -0.88 6.38
C ALA A 233 -2.70 -1.34 7.80
N GLU A 234 -3.03 -0.41 8.70
CA GLU A 234 -3.34 -0.72 10.10
C GLU A 234 -4.62 -1.54 10.23
N ALA A 235 -5.66 -1.24 9.43
CA ALA A 235 -6.92 -2.00 9.43
C ALA A 235 -6.73 -3.48 9.02
N HIS A 236 -5.63 -3.80 8.34
CA HIS A 236 -5.30 -5.16 7.88
C HIS A 236 -4.12 -5.79 8.63
N GLY A 237 -3.71 -5.20 9.76
CA GLY A 237 -2.69 -5.78 10.64
C GLY A 237 -1.26 -5.59 10.14
N TYR A 238 -0.95 -4.39 9.63
CA TYR A 238 0.40 -3.98 9.28
C TYR A 238 0.83 -2.75 10.07
N THR A 239 2.13 -2.67 10.32
CA THR A 239 2.79 -1.54 10.97
C THR A 239 3.85 -0.96 10.06
N MET A 240 3.96 0.37 10.03
CA MET A 240 5.02 1.05 9.28
C MET A 240 6.38 0.79 9.94
N VAL A 241 7.35 0.32 9.16
CA VAL A 241 8.72 0.05 9.62
C VAL A 241 9.78 0.82 8.83
N GLY A 242 9.38 1.62 7.84
CA GLY A 242 10.32 2.41 7.07
C GLY A 242 9.66 3.43 6.16
N ARG A 243 10.46 4.41 5.73
CA ARG A 243 10.12 5.39 4.70
C ARG A 243 11.36 5.61 3.84
N VAL A 244 11.21 5.55 2.53
CA VAL A 244 12.27 5.85 1.58
C VAL A 244 12.00 7.24 0.99
N SER A 245 12.73 8.24 1.49
CA SER A 245 12.64 9.62 1.02
C SER A 245 11.17 10.06 0.89
N VAL A 246 10.84 10.67 -0.24
CA VAL A 246 9.50 11.14 -0.63
C VAL A 246 8.78 10.12 -1.52
N LEU A 247 9.26 8.88 -1.58
CA LEU A 247 8.80 7.82 -2.50
C LEU A 247 7.90 6.82 -1.76
N ASP A 248 8.49 5.85 -1.05
CA ASP A 248 7.77 4.72 -0.48
C ASP A 248 7.61 4.78 1.04
N LEU A 249 6.49 4.22 1.49
CA LEU A 249 6.26 3.75 2.85
C LEU A 249 6.43 2.23 2.89
N ILE A 250 7.02 1.70 3.95
CA ILE A 250 7.29 0.27 4.09
C ILE A 250 6.49 -0.28 5.27
N TRP A 251 5.65 -1.26 4.99
CA TRP A 251 4.72 -1.89 5.93
C TRP A 251 5.13 -3.33 6.20
N MET A 252 5.19 -3.71 7.47
CA MET A 252 5.46 -5.08 7.92
C MET A 252 4.22 -5.68 8.57
N ARG A 253 3.93 -6.94 8.25
CA ARG A 253 2.84 -7.69 8.85
C ARG A 253 3.05 -7.87 10.36
N ASN A 254 2.02 -7.63 11.17
CA ASN A 254 2.19 -7.49 12.63
C ASN A 254 2.69 -8.76 13.32
N ASP A 255 2.40 -9.95 12.80
CA ASP A 255 2.88 -11.23 13.35
C ASP A 255 4.39 -11.43 13.18
N LEU A 256 5.06 -10.60 12.37
CA LEU A 256 6.51 -10.62 12.18
C LEU A 256 7.24 -9.68 13.16
N LEU A 257 6.50 -8.83 13.88
CA LEU A 257 7.04 -7.92 14.88
C LEU A 257 7.21 -8.69 16.20
N LYS A 258 8.45 -8.80 16.66
CA LYS A 258 8.77 -9.42 17.95
C LYS A 258 8.59 -8.41 19.07
N ASP A 259 8.19 -8.86 20.25
CA ASP A 259 7.97 -8.01 21.44
C ASP A 259 9.19 -7.15 21.83
N CYS A 260 10.38 -7.63 21.50
CA CYS A 260 11.64 -6.93 21.76
C CYS A 260 11.92 -5.78 20.78
N PHE A 261 11.23 -5.69 19.64
CA PHE A 261 11.51 -4.67 18.65
C PHE A 261 10.98 -3.31 19.12
N ARG A 262 11.85 -2.31 19.06
CA ARG A 262 11.44 -0.92 19.27
C ARG A 262 10.97 -0.33 17.97
N ILE A 263 9.67 -0.10 17.90
CA ILE A 263 8.99 0.43 16.71
C ILE A 263 8.72 1.93 16.93
N PRO A 264 9.23 2.82 16.07
CA PRO A 264 8.89 4.24 16.13
C PRO A 264 7.40 4.47 15.81
N PRO A 265 6.75 5.49 16.43
CA PRO A 265 5.41 5.89 16.00
C PRO A 265 5.45 6.43 14.56
N PHE A 266 4.33 6.36 13.85
CA PHE A 266 4.21 6.78 12.45
C PHE A 266 4.82 8.16 12.15
N GLU A 267 4.49 9.16 12.98
CA GLU A 267 4.93 10.55 12.81
C GLU A 267 6.45 10.71 12.92
N TRP A 268 7.12 9.81 13.65
CA TRP A 268 8.57 9.82 13.79
C TRP A 268 9.27 9.66 12.44
N PHE A 269 8.75 8.84 11.53
CA PHE A 269 9.33 8.65 10.19
C PHE A 269 9.31 9.92 9.32
N PHE A 270 8.51 10.92 9.71
CA PHE A 270 8.34 12.18 8.98
C PHE A 270 8.96 13.40 9.68
N ARG A 271 9.58 13.23 10.85
CA ARG A 271 10.12 14.33 11.66
C ARG A 271 11.15 15.24 10.96
N ASN A 272 11.82 14.69 9.93
CA ASN A 272 12.90 15.37 9.20
C ASN A 272 12.56 15.61 7.71
N VAL A 273 11.28 15.54 7.32
CA VAL A 273 10.85 15.83 5.94
C VAL A 273 9.88 17.00 5.91
N ARG A 274 10.07 17.88 4.92
CA ARG A 274 9.14 18.97 4.66
C ARG A 274 7.94 18.45 3.85
N ILE A 275 6.87 18.12 4.56
CA ILE A 275 5.59 17.76 3.95
C ILE A 275 4.95 18.97 3.28
N GLY A 276 4.23 18.74 2.17
CA GLY A 276 3.65 19.79 1.33
C GLY A 276 4.65 20.41 0.34
N THR A 277 5.85 19.83 0.20
CA THR A 277 6.79 20.24 -0.84
C THR A 277 6.26 19.79 -2.20
N LEU A 278 6.31 20.69 -3.18
CA LEU A 278 5.78 20.40 -4.51
C LEU A 278 6.60 19.31 -5.20
N HIS A 279 5.96 18.18 -5.46
CA HIS A 279 6.44 17.13 -6.34
C HIS A 279 5.55 17.08 -7.59
N HIS A 280 6.18 16.98 -8.77
CA HIS A 280 5.56 17.13 -10.09
C HIS A 280 4.96 18.51 -10.38
N ARG A 281 4.44 18.66 -11.61
CA ARG A 281 3.80 19.90 -12.06
C ARG A 281 2.51 20.15 -11.28
N LEU A 282 2.23 21.42 -11.05
CA LEU A 282 0.97 21.87 -10.47
C LEU A 282 -0.22 21.32 -11.23
N VAL A 283 -1.31 21.05 -10.50
CA VAL A 283 -2.61 20.81 -11.12
C VAL A 283 -2.97 22.03 -11.99
N SER A 284 -3.43 21.79 -13.20
CA SER A 284 -3.85 22.84 -14.14
C SER A 284 -5.36 22.81 -14.46
N SER A 285 -6.03 21.66 -14.30
CA SER A 285 -7.46 21.50 -14.54
C SER A 285 -8.24 21.29 -13.23
N PRO A 286 -9.41 21.94 -13.03
CA PRO A 286 -10.28 21.66 -11.89
C PRO A 286 -10.87 20.24 -11.90
N ASP A 287 -10.78 19.49 -13.00
CA ASP A 287 -11.34 18.14 -13.11
C ASP A 287 -10.76 17.19 -12.05
N VAL A 288 -9.51 17.38 -11.63
CA VAL A 288 -8.90 16.56 -10.57
C VAL A 288 -9.66 16.67 -9.25
N LEU A 289 -10.33 17.81 -8.99
CA LEU A 289 -11.10 18.04 -7.77
C LEU A 289 -12.35 17.15 -7.71
N THR A 290 -12.78 16.58 -8.84
CA THR A 290 -13.87 15.59 -8.89
C THR A 290 -13.38 14.18 -8.58
N GLN A 291 -12.08 13.93 -8.72
CA GLN A 291 -11.45 12.62 -8.57
C GLN A 291 -10.79 12.43 -7.20
N ILE A 292 -10.54 13.50 -6.45
CA ILE A 292 -9.95 13.40 -5.12
C ILE A 292 -11.00 13.09 -4.05
N VAL A 293 -10.68 12.19 -3.12
CA VAL A 293 -11.57 11.79 -2.04
C VAL A 293 -10.84 11.69 -0.71
N ASP A 294 -11.56 11.92 0.39
CA ASP A 294 -11.09 11.65 1.74
C ASP A 294 -11.43 10.21 2.11
N TYR A 295 -10.42 9.36 2.12
CA TYR A 295 -10.56 7.92 2.34
C TYR A 295 -11.13 7.59 3.72
N ALA A 296 -10.80 8.38 4.76
CA ALA A 296 -11.38 8.20 6.09
C ALA A 296 -12.91 8.37 6.08
N THR A 297 -13.41 9.38 5.38
CA THR A 297 -14.84 9.60 5.17
C THR A 297 -15.46 8.50 4.31
N TYR A 298 -14.75 8.01 3.30
CA TYR A 298 -15.22 6.88 2.50
C TYR A 298 -15.42 5.64 3.36
N VAL A 299 -14.46 5.27 4.20
CA VAL A 299 -14.57 4.10 5.11
C VAL A 299 -15.78 4.23 6.03
N ARG A 300 -16.05 5.43 6.59
CA ARG A 300 -17.19 5.65 7.49
C ARG A 300 -18.55 5.67 6.81
N THR A 301 -18.61 6.11 5.55
CA THR A 301 -19.89 6.47 4.91
C THR A 301 -20.22 5.66 3.67
N LEU A 302 -19.23 4.99 3.09
CA LEU A 302 -19.28 4.32 1.78
C LEU A 302 -19.79 5.24 0.65
N SER A 303 -19.71 6.56 0.83
CA SER A 303 -20.26 7.55 -0.10
C SER A 303 -19.15 8.36 -0.75
N ILE A 304 -18.99 8.21 -2.06
CA ILE A 304 -18.01 9.00 -2.82
C ILE A 304 -18.34 10.48 -2.78
N GLY A 305 -19.62 10.86 -2.91
CA GLY A 305 -20.03 12.26 -2.82
C GLY A 305 -19.64 12.92 -1.49
N LYS A 306 -19.90 12.23 -0.36
CA LYS A 306 -19.47 12.74 0.97
C LYS A 306 -17.95 12.78 1.10
N SER A 307 -17.26 11.79 0.57
CA SER A 307 -15.79 11.70 0.62
C SER A 307 -15.10 12.77 -0.22
N ASN A 308 -15.64 13.07 -1.40
CA ASN A 308 -15.17 14.17 -2.25
C ASN A 308 -15.43 15.53 -1.59
N ALA A 309 -16.62 15.73 -1.02
CA ALA A 309 -16.92 16.97 -0.29
C ALA A 309 -15.96 17.19 0.89
N ALA A 310 -15.65 16.14 1.66
CA ALA A 310 -14.67 16.20 2.74
C ALA A 310 -13.25 16.51 2.23
N ALA A 311 -12.80 15.85 1.15
CA ALA A 311 -11.50 16.15 0.54
C ALA A 311 -11.38 17.62 0.12
N ARG A 312 -12.42 18.16 -0.55
CA ARG A 312 -12.44 19.56 -0.99
C ARG A 312 -12.36 20.54 0.19
N ALA A 313 -13.04 20.24 1.29
CA ALA A 313 -12.93 21.02 2.52
C ALA A 313 -11.50 21.00 3.10
N ILE A 314 -10.85 19.83 3.13
CA ILE A 314 -9.45 19.69 3.56
C ILE A 314 -8.53 20.53 2.67
N LEU A 315 -8.61 20.37 1.34
CA LEU A 315 -7.80 21.13 0.38
C LEU A 315 -7.93 22.64 0.55
N LYS A 316 -9.17 23.12 0.76
CA LYS A 316 -9.47 24.54 1.01
C LYS A 316 -8.78 25.06 2.27
N SER A 317 -8.74 24.26 3.33
CA SER A 317 -8.13 24.63 4.61
C SER A 317 -6.59 24.59 4.60
N ARG A 318 -5.99 23.62 3.89
CA ARG A 318 -4.55 23.37 3.91
C ARG A 318 -3.72 24.33 3.06
N ASN A 319 -4.34 24.97 2.06
CA ASN A 319 -3.67 25.85 1.11
C ASN A 319 -2.42 25.22 0.45
N LEU A 320 -2.53 23.95 0.04
CA LEU A 320 -1.42 23.20 -0.54
C LEU A 320 -0.98 23.79 -1.89
N SER A 321 0.32 23.99 -2.07
CA SER A 321 0.90 24.55 -3.32
C SER A 321 0.43 23.81 -4.56
N CYS A 322 0.30 22.48 -4.48
CA CYS A 322 -0.16 21.63 -5.58
C CYS A 322 -1.48 22.11 -6.23
N PHE A 323 -2.40 22.65 -5.44
CA PHE A 323 -3.75 23.02 -5.88
C PHE A 323 -3.93 24.52 -6.12
N GLN A 324 -2.85 25.31 -6.08
CA GLN A 324 -2.94 26.77 -6.13
C GLN A 324 -3.65 27.31 -7.38
N ASN A 325 -3.42 26.69 -8.55
CA ASN A 325 -4.03 27.12 -9.82
C ASN A 325 -5.54 26.83 -9.88
N VAL A 326 -6.02 25.86 -9.11
CA VAL A 326 -7.42 25.43 -9.07
C VAL A 326 -8.13 25.85 -7.79
N LYS A 327 -7.46 26.60 -6.90
CA LYS A 327 -7.97 27.01 -5.60
C LYS A 327 -9.30 27.77 -5.68
N ARG A 328 -9.50 28.56 -6.74
CA ARG A 328 -10.77 29.28 -6.96
C ARG A 328 -12.00 28.38 -7.15
N PHE A 329 -11.79 27.09 -7.41
CA PHE A 329 -12.84 26.10 -7.61
C PHE A 329 -13.12 25.25 -6.36
N LEU A 330 -12.44 25.51 -5.23
CA LEU A 330 -12.63 24.85 -3.92
C LEU A 330 -13.57 25.66 -3.01
#